data_AF-A0A0K2YQY3-F1
#
_entry.id   AF-A0A0K2YQY3-F1
#
_cell.length_a   1.000
_cell.length_b   1.000
_cell.length_c   1.000
_cell.angle_alpha   90.00
_cell.angle_beta   90.00
_cell.angle_gamma   90.00
#
_symmetry.space_group_name_H-M   'P 1'
#
loop_
_entity.id
_entity.type
_entity.pdbx_description
1 polymer ?
#
loop_
_entity_poly.entity_id
_entity_poly.type
_entity_poly.pdbx_seq_one_letter_code
_entity_poly.pdbx_strand_id
1 'polypeptide(L)'
;MTTYTQQVAGVGHTFHGLVDLMAKATPLRSGDELAGCAAGSDAERAAAQWALAEVPLATFLEDLLVPYENDEVTRLIIDTHDRVAFAEISHLTVGGLRDWLLATAAGPNPAEVLRRVAPGLTPEMVAAVSKIMRNQDLIAVARAVEVTSGFRTTLGLPGRLGTRLQPNHPTDDPRGIAAATLDGLLLGCGDAVIGINPATDSPHATADLLHLLDEIRQRFDIPAQSCVLSHVTTTMGLIEEGVPVDLVFQSIAGTQGANSSFGVDVALLREANAAGRSLRRGTVGDNVMYLETGQGSALSAGAHLGTGGRPVDQQTLETRAYAVARDLEPLLVNTVVGFIGPEYLYDGKQIIRAGLEDHFCGKLLGLPMGVDVCYTNHAEADQDDMDTLLTLLGVAGAAFVIAVPGADDVMLGYQSLSFHDALYARQVLGLRPAPEFENWLQRLGLMDEGGRVLPVDAATSPLRALTGVK
;
A
#
# COMPACT_ATOMS: atom_id res chain seq x y z
N MET A 1 7.78 -22.97 25.45
CA MET A 1 6.94 -22.42 24.37
C MET A 1 5.54 -22.31 24.90
N THR A 2 4.93 -21.13 24.80
CA THR A 2 3.52 -20.90 25.14
C THR A 2 2.64 -21.77 24.23
N THR A 3 1.59 -22.35 24.78
CA THR A 3 0.63 -23.17 24.03
C THR A 3 -0.75 -22.54 24.19
N TYR A 4 -1.43 -22.30 23.08
CA TYR A 4 -2.80 -21.83 23.06
C TYR A 4 -3.73 -22.98 22.73
N THR A 5 -4.90 -23.04 23.37
CA THR A 5 -5.86 -24.14 23.18
C THR A 5 -7.27 -23.59 23.07
N GLN A 6 -8.09 -24.20 22.21
CA GLN A 6 -9.51 -23.87 22.12
C GLN A 6 -10.36 -25.11 21.88
N GLN A 7 -11.56 -25.13 22.46
CA GLN A 7 -12.55 -26.18 22.18
C GLN A 7 -13.69 -25.65 21.34
N VAL A 8 -13.97 -26.33 20.23
CA VAL A 8 -15.10 -26.03 19.34
C VAL A 8 -15.87 -27.32 19.08
N ALA A 9 -17.16 -27.33 19.40
CA ALA A 9 -18.05 -28.50 19.22
C ALA A 9 -17.50 -29.82 19.82
N GLY A 10 -16.79 -29.74 20.95
CA GLY A 10 -16.20 -30.91 21.63
C GLY A 10 -14.88 -31.41 21.03
N VAL A 11 -14.34 -30.73 20.02
CA VAL A 11 -13.00 -30.98 19.46
C VAL A 11 -12.02 -29.98 20.05
N GLY A 12 -10.92 -30.48 20.61
CA GLY A 12 -9.83 -29.66 21.13
C GLY A 12 -8.79 -29.32 20.05
N HIS A 13 -8.51 -28.05 19.88
CA HIS A 13 -7.46 -27.52 19.01
C HIS A 13 -6.31 -26.99 19.86
N THR A 14 -5.07 -27.21 19.42
CA THR A 14 -3.85 -26.76 20.10
C THR A 14 -2.97 -26.04 19.09
N PHE A 15 -2.45 -24.88 19.48
CA PHE A 15 -1.59 -24.03 18.68
C PHE A 15 -0.26 -23.80 19.42
N HIS A 16 0.85 -24.01 18.73
CA HIS A 16 2.17 -24.05 19.33
C HIS A 16 2.90 -22.71 19.16
N GLY A 17 2.69 -21.82 20.14
CA GLY A 17 3.25 -20.47 20.14
C GLY A 17 2.42 -19.49 19.31
N LEU A 18 2.79 -18.21 19.40
CA LEU A 18 2.03 -17.13 18.78
C LEU A 18 2.13 -17.15 17.25
N VAL A 19 3.26 -17.58 16.68
CA VAL A 19 3.45 -17.73 15.22
C VAL A 19 2.42 -18.70 14.61
N ASP A 20 2.24 -19.88 15.22
CA ASP A 20 1.29 -20.90 14.74
C ASP A 20 -0.17 -20.45 14.89
N LEU A 21 -0.49 -19.81 16.02
CA LEU A 21 -1.83 -19.26 16.27
C LEU A 21 -2.19 -18.16 15.25
N MET A 22 -1.29 -17.21 15.03
CA MET A 22 -1.48 -16.11 14.09
C MET A 22 -1.65 -16.61 12.66
N ALA A 23 -0.80 -17.56 12.24
CA ALA A 23 -0.87 -18.10 10.90
C ALA A 23 -2.19 -18.83 10.64
N LYS A 24 -2.60 -19.71 11.57
CA LYS A 24 -3.85 -20.48 11.43
C LYS A 24 -5.11 -19.65 11.61
N ALA A 25 -5.05 -18.47 12.22
CA ALA A 25 -6.18 -17.54 12.30
C ALA A 25 -6.42 -16.77 10.99
N THR A 26 -5.46 -16.74 10.07
CA THR A 26 -5.56 -16.06 8.78
C THR A 26 -6.63 -16.71 7.90
N PRO A 27 -7.49 -15.91 7.23
CA PRO A 27 -8.32 -16.41 6.14
C PRO A 27 -7.49 -17.23 5.12
N LEU A 28 -8.11 -18.22 4.48
CA LEU A 28 -7.42 -19.11 3.56
C LEU A 28 -6.69 -18.31 2.46
N ARG A 29 -5.41 -18.61 2.25
CA ARG A 29 -4.54 -18.03 1.23
C ARG A 29 -3.60 -19.12 0.70
N SER A 30 -3.43 -19.20 -0.60
CA SER A 30 -2.54 -20.20 -1.22
C SER A 30 -1.09 -20.05 -0.78
N GLY A 31 -0.59 -18.83 -0.55
CA GLY A 31 0.78 -18.63 -0.06
C GLY A 31 1.01 -19.12 1.37
N ASP A 32 -0.01 -19.06 2.23
CA ASP A 32 0.09 -19.60 3.59
C ASP A 32 0.01 -21.14 3.57
N GLU A 33 -0.73 -21.73 2.61
CA GLU A 33 -0.71 -23.17 2.35
C GLU A 33 0.66 -23.61 1.81
N LEU A 34 1.23 -22.86 0.87
CA LEU A 34 2.56 -23.11 0.30
C LEU A 34 3.66 -23.02 1.37
N ALA A 35 3.56 -22.06 2.29
CA ALA A 35 4.45 -21.94 3.45
C ALA A 35 4.22 -23.04 4.51
N GLY A 36 3.15 -23.83 4.39
CA GLY A 36 2.79 -24.88 5.33
C GLY A 36 2.29 -24.36 6.68
N CYS A 37 1.75 -23.13 6.73
CA CYS A 37 1.30 -22.47 7.97
C CYS A 37 -0.22 -22.25 8.05
N ALA A 38 -0.94 -22.45 6.95
CA ALA A 38 -2.40 -22.35 6.92
C ALA A 38 -3.08 -23.37 7.85
N ALA A 39 -4.29 -23.02 8.31
CA ALA A 39 -5.15 -23.97 9.02
C ALA A 39 -5.62 -25.09 8.08
N GLY A 40 -5.64 -26.33 8.56
CA GLY A 40 -6.05 -27.50 7.78
C GLY A 40 -7.56 -27.64 7.60
N SER A 41 -8.36 -26.79 8.25
CA SER A 41 -9.82 -26.73 8.07
C SER A 41 -10.39 -25.39 8.54
N ASP A 42 -11.60 -25.08 8.07
CA ASP A 42 -12.37 -23.92 8.55
C ASP A 42 -12.66 -23.97 10.06
N ALA A 43 -12.86 -25.18 10.61
CA ALA A 43 -13.06 -25.37 12.04
C ALA A 43 -11.80 -25.05 12.85
N GLU A 44 -10.63 -25.49 12.38
CA GLU A 44 -9.34 -25.14 13.01
C GLU A 44 -9.09 -23.63 12.92
N ARG A 45 -9.37 -23.00 11.77
CA ARG A 45 -9.24 -21.55 11.60
C ARG A 45 -10.15 -20.78 12.56
N ALA A 46 -11.42 -21.19 12.68
CA ALA A 46 -12.35 -20.56 13.62
C ALA A 46 -11.90 -20.74 15.08
N ALA A 47 -11.35 -21.91 15.43
CA ALA A 47 -10.76 -22.16 16.75
C ALA A 47 -9.52 -21.28 17.00
N ALA A 48 -8.67 -21.08 15.98
CA ALA A 48 -7.51 -20.20 16.04
C ALA A 48 -7.92 -18.73 16.22
N GLN A 49 -8.90 -18.26 15.45
CA GLN A 49 -9.43 -16.90 15.58
C GLN A 49 -10.01 -16.64 16.98
N TRP A 50 -10.70 -17.62 17.56
CA TRP A 50 -11.23 -17.50 18.92
C TRP A 50 -10.09 -17.48 19.95
N ALA A 51 -9.13 -18.40 19.87
CA ALA A 51 -7.96 -18.37 20.75
C ALA A 51 -7.18 -17.05 20.61
N LEU A 52 -7.02 -16.53 19.38
CA LEU A 52 -6.35 -15.26 19.11
C LEU A 52 -7.08 -14.07 19.73
N ALA A 53 -8.42 -14.07 19.70
CA ALA A 53 -9.22 -13.00 20.30
C ALA A 53 -9.00 -12.84 21.81
N GLU A 54 -8.57 -13.90 22.50
CA GLU A 54 -8.27 -13.88 23.94
C GLU A 54 -6.83 -13.48 24.27
N VAL A 55 -5.95 -13.31 23.27
CA VAL A 55 -4.55 -12.93 23.49
C VAL A 55 -4.47 -11.46 23.94
N PRO A 56 -3.85 -11.15 25.10
CA PRO A 56 -3.59 -9.77 25.52
C PRO A 56 -2.69 -9.03 24.52
N LEU A 57 -2.96 -7.74 24.25
CA LEU A 57 -2.12 -6.97 23.33
C LEU A 57 -0.66 -6.90 23.81
N ALA A 58 -0.44 -6.78 25.12
CA ALA A 58 0.91 -6.72 25.68
C ALA A 58 1.78 -7.96 25.34
N THR A 59 1.18 -9.11 25.02
CA THR A 59 1.90 -10.33 24.61
C THR A 59 2.74 -10.08 23.36
N PHE A 60 2.30 -9.25 22.41
CA PHE A 60 3.04 -8.94 21.19
C PHE A 60 4.33 -8.12 21.43
N LEU A 61 4.52 -7.57 22.63
CA LEU A 61 5.75 -6.87 23.03
C LEU A 61 6.78 -7.80 23.70
N GLU A 62 6.39 -9.05 23.99
CA GLU A 62 7.20 -10.01 24.76
C GLU A 62 7.45 -11.30 23.96
N ASP A 63 6.42 -11.86 23.32
CA ASP A 63 6.47 -13.07 22.49
C ASP A 63 6.58 -12.67 21.00
N LEU A 64 7.78 -12.30 20.58
CA LEU A 64 8.03 -11.74 19.25
C LEU A 64 7.91 -12.81 18.16
N LEU A 65 7.18 -12.51 17.08
CA LEU A 65 6.97 -13.43 15.96
C LEU A 65 8.22 -13.59 15.10
N VAL A 66 9.04 -12.55 14.98
CA VAL A 66 10.35 -12.56 14.31
C VAL A 66 11.41 -12.11 15.32
N PRO A 67 12.51 -12.87 15.55
CA PRO A 67 13.46 -12.59 16.63
C PRO A 67 14.14 -11.21 16.54
N TYR A 68 14.17 -10.49 17.66
CA TYR A 68 14.75 -9.14 17.75
C TYR A 68 16.24 -9.10 17.37
N GLU A 69 17.00 -10.12 17.76
CA GLU A 69 18.46 -10.18 17.60
C GLU A 69 18.88 -10.25 16.13
N ASN A 70 18.04 -10.83 15.28
CA ASN A 70 18.38 -11.17 13.90
C ASN A 70 17.61 -10.35 12.85
N ASP A 71 16.75 -9.43 13.28
CA ASP A 71 15.84 -8.72 12.39
C ASP A 71 15.71 -7.24 12.74
N GLU A 72 16.22 -6.37 11.88
CA GLU A 72 16.15 -4.91 12.07
C GLU A 72 14.73 -4.35 12.03
N VAL A 73 13.81 -5.01 11.34
CA VAL A 73 12.41 -4.58 11.28
C VAL A 73 11.75 -4.82 12.64
N THR A 74 12.03 -5.94 13.30
CA THR A 74 11.61 -6.18 14.68
C THR A 74 12.22 -5.16 15.63
N ARG A 75 13.51 -4.85 15.49
CA ARG A 75 14.15 -3.79 16.31
C ARG A 75 13.45 -2.45 16.12
N LEU A 76 13.22 -2.05 14.86
CA LEU A 76 12.49 -0.84 14.53
C LEU A 76 11.11 -0.82 15.21
N ILE A 77 10.32 -1.89 15.08
CA ILE A 77 8.98 -2.00 15.68
C ILE A 77 9.02 -1.83 17.20
N ILE A 78 9.92 -2.55 17.88
CA ILE A 78 9.97 -2.57 19.34
C ILE A 78 10.57 -1.29 19.91
N ASP A 79 11.62 -0.76 19.28
CA ASP A 79 12.34 0.42 19.78
C ASP A 79 11.57 1.73 19.54
N THR A 80 10.67 1.76 18.55
CA THR A 80 9.84 2.94 18.24
C THR A 80 8.43 2.87 18.83
N HIS A 81 8.05 1.78 19.50
CA HIS A 81 6.74 1.62 20.10
C HIS A 81 6.47 2.64 21.22
N ASP A 82 5.40 3.43 21.09
CA ASP A 82 5.02 4.44 22.08
C ASP A 82 4.17 3.85 23.20
N ARG A 83 4.80 3.65 24.37
CA ARG A 83 4.13 3.12 25.57
C ARG A 83 3.07 4.06 26.15
N VAL A 84 3.17 5.37 25.91
CA VAL A 84 2.18 6.35 26.38
C VAL A 84 0.92 6.27 25.53
N ALA A 85 1.08 6.25 24.19
CA ALA A 85 -0.03 6.04 23.27
C ALA A 85 -0.71 4.67 23.49
N PHE A 86 0.07 3.63 23.79
CA PHE A 86 -0.44 2.28 24.04
C PHE A 86 -1.26 2.16 25.33
N ALA A 87 -1.01 3.01 26.34
CA ALA A 87 -1.62 2.88 27.67
C ALA A 87 -3.16 2.92 27.65
N GLU A 88 -3.77 3.61 26.68
CA GLU A 88 -5.22 3.68 26.51
C GLU A 88 -5.84 2.29 26.20
N ILE A 89 -5.11 1.46 25.45
CA ILE A 89 -5.58 0.17 24.93
C ILE A 89 -4.82 -1.03 25.51
N SER A 90 -3.79 -0.81 26.34
CA SER A 90 -2.87 -1.87 26.79
C SER A 90 -3.52 -2.99 27.58
N HIS A 91 -4.68 -2.74 28.16
CA HIS A 91 -5.45 -3.69 28.96
C HIS A 91 -6.34 -4.61 28.10
N LEU A 92 -6.45 -4.35 26.80
CA LEU A 92 -7.30 -5.09 25.89
C LEU A 92 -6.64 -6.39 25.43
N THR A 93 -7.48 -7.35 25.04
CA THR A 93 -7.10 -8.48 24.18
C THR A 93 -7.24 -8.10 22.71
N VAL A 94 -6.85 -8.97 21.78
CA VAL A 94 -7.11 -8.77 20.34
C VAL A 94 -8.61 -8.61 20.06
N GLY A 95 -9.46 -9.41 20.71
CA GLY A 95 -10.91 -9.28 20.62
C GLY A 95 -11.41 -7.95 21.21
N GLY A 96 -10.85 -7.55 22.36
CA GLY A 96 -11.13 -6.25 22.96
C GLY A 96 -10.72 -5.07 22.05
N LEU A 97 -9.59 -5.20 21.35
CA LEU A 97 -9.13 -4.21 20.36
C LEU A 97 -10.09 -4.12 19.18
N ARG A 98 -10.57 -5.26 18.64
CA ARG A 98 -11.58 -5.27 17.57
C ARG A 98 -12.82 -4.48 17.98
N ASP A 99 -13.38 -4.80 19.15
CA ASP A 99 -14.60 -4.17 19.62
C ASP A 99 -14.39 -2.67 19.92
N TRP A 100 -13.24 -2.32 20.50
CA TRP A 100 -12.85 -0.93 20.73
C TRP A 100 -12.69 -0.13 19.42
N LEU A 101 -12.06 -0.70 18.40
CA LEU A 101 -11.89 -0.07 17.08
C LEU A 101 -13.24 0.20 16.42
N LEU A 102 -14.16 -0.78 16.43
CA LEU A 102 -15.49 -0.63 15.85
C LEU A 102 -16.35 0.39 16.61
N ALA A 103 -16.29 0.37 17.94
CA ALA A 103 -16.98 1.36 18.77
C ALA A 103 -16.41 2.77 18.54
N THR A 104 -15.09 2.90 18.43
CA THR A 104 -14.41 4.17 18.14
C THR A 104 -14.78 4.69 16.76
N ALA A 105 -14.76 3.83 15.73
CA ALA A 105 -15.12 4.18 14.36
C ALA A 105 -16.56 4.71 14.22
N ALA A 106 -17.48 4.21 15.06
CA ALA A 106 -18.87 4.67 15.14
C ALA A 106 -19.09 5.85 16.11
N GLY A 107 -18.07 6.25 16.86
CA GLY A 107 -18.13 7.27 17.90
C GLY A 107 -17.88 8.70 17.39
N PRO A 108 -17.88 9.69 18.30
CA PRO A 108 -17.51 11.05 17.96
C PRO A 108 -16.00 11.17 17.73
N ASN A 109 -15.60 11.94 16.72
CA ASN A 109 -14.19 12.25 16.39
C ASN A 109 -13.27 11.02 16.25
N PRO A 110 -13.66 9.99 15.47
CA PRO A 110 -12.91 8.74 15.39
C PRO A 110 -11.46 8.94 14.94
N ALA A 111 -11.24 9.81 13.94
CA ALA A 111 -9.92 10.08 13.39
C ALA A 111 -8.93 10.61 14.44
N GLU A 112 -9.37 11.46 15.37
CA GLU A 112 -8.52 11.98 16.44
C GLU A 112 -8.11 10.89 17.42
N VAL A 113 -9.07 10.06 17.84
CA VAL A 113 -8.84 8.96 18.79
C VAL A 113 -7.91 7.91 18.18
N LEU A 114 -8.19 7.47 16.96
CA LEU A 114 -7.40 6.45 16.27
C LEU A 114 -5.97 6.94 16.00
N ARG A 115 -5.80 8.21 15.57
CA ARG A 115 -4.47 8.81 15.38
C ARG A 115 -3.65 8.85 16.68
N ARG A 116 -4.30 9.11 17.83
CA ARG A 116 -3.61 9.17 19.12
C ARG A 116 -3.08 7.80 19.56
N VAL A 117 -3.79 6.72 19.29
CA VAL A 117 -3.36 5.37 19.69
C VAL A 117 -2.41 4.69 18.69
N ALA A 118 -2.42 5.11 17.42
CA ALA A 118 -1.62 4.50 16.36
C ALA A 118 -0.11 4.31 16.70
N PRO A 119 0.59 5.23 17.39
CA PRO A 119 1.97 5.01 17.84
C PRO A 119 2.18 3.88 18.85
N GLY A 120 1.11 3.50 19.58
CA GLY A 120 1.13 2.38 20.52
C GLY A 120 0.69 1.05 19.92
N LEU A 121 0.41 0.97 18.62
CA LEU A 121 0.07 -0.27 17.94
C LEU A 121 1.30 -0.84 17.24
N THR A 122 1.63 -2.10 17.49
CA THR A 122 2.61 -2.83 16.68
C THR A 122 1.95 -3.45 15.45
N PRO A 123 2.71 -3.71 14.37
CA PRO A 123 2.22 -4.47 13.24
C PRO A 123 1.55 -5.79 13.60
N GLU A 124 2.10 -6.55 14.55
CA GLU A 124 1.55 -7.84 14.94
C GLU A 124 0.20 -7.71 15.65
N MET A 125 -0.01 -6.66 16.46
CA MET A 125 -1.33 -6.37 17.04
C MET A 125 -2.37 -6.05 15.94
N VAL A 126 -1.96 -5.26 14.94
CA VAL A 126 -2.82 -4.83 13.83
C VAL A 126 -3.14 -6.00 12.89
N ALA A 127 -2.15 -6.85 12.59
CA ALA A 127 -2.36 -8.09 11.85
C ALA A 127 -3.26 -9.08 12.63
N ALA A 128 -3.13 -9.14 13.96
CA ALA A 128 -3.94 -10.03 14.78
C ALA A 128 -5.42 -9.64 14.72
N VAL A 129 -5.71 -8.34 14.84
CA VAL A 129 -7.09 -7.85 14.83
C VAL A 129 -7.74 -7.96 13.44
N SER A 130 -6.96 -7.76 12.35
CA SER A 130 -7.50 -7.90 10.99
C SER A 130 -7.98 -9.33 10.70
N LYS A 131 -7.28 -10.35 11.20
CA LYS A 131 -7.62 -11.77 11.06
C LYS A 131 -8.97 -12.16 11.67
N ILE A 132 -9.45 -11.41 12.66
CA ILE A 132 -10.75 -11.65 13.33
C ILE A 132 -11.85 -10.68 12.89
N MET A 133 -11.57 -9.83 11.90
CA MET A 133 -12.51 -8.87 11.33
C MET A 133 -13.10 -9.37 10.01
N ARG A 134 -14.41 -9.16 9.82
CA ARG A 134 -15.05 -9.35 8.50
C ARG A 134 -14.71 -8.18 7.58
N ASN A 135 -14.97 -8.31 6.27
CA ASN A 135 -14.68 -7.23 5.31
C ASN A 135 -15.32 -5.89 5.69
N GLN A 136 -16.58 -5.91 6.13
CA GLN A 136 -17.27 -4.68 6.58
C GLN A 136 -16.58 -4.04 7.80
N ASP A 137 -16.00 -4.84 8.70
CA ASP A 137 -15.32 -4.35 9.91
C ASP A 137 -14.02 -3.64 9.49
N LEU A 138 -13.24 -4.25 8.58
CA LEU A 138 -12.03 -3.67 7.98
C LEU A 138 -12.35 -2.34 7.29
N ILE A 139 -13.40 -2.31 6.47
CA ILE A 139 -13.83 -1.13 5.72
C ILE A 139 -14.26 -0.01 6.68
N ALA A 140 -15.11 -0.32 7.66
CA ALA A 140 -15.65 0.68 8.57
C ALA A 140 -14.57 1.36 9.41
N VAL A 141 -13.61 0.59 9.93
CA VAL A 141 -12.50 1.16 10.71
C VAL A 141 -11.53 1.92 9.81
N ALA A 142 -11.14 1.35 8.66
CA ALA A 142 -10.23 2.03 7.73
C ALA A 142 -10.80 3.38 7.26
N ARG A 143 -12.11 3.45 7.01
CA ARG A 143 -12.81 4.69 6.62
C ARG A 143 -12.78 5.75 7.72
N ALA A 144 -12.78 5.33 8.98
CA ALA A 144 -12.74 6.23 10.13
C ALA A 144 -11.32 6.77 10.42
N VAL A 145 -10.29 6.16 9.82
CA VAL A 145 -8.90 6.58 9.94
C VAL A 145 -8.55 7.58 8.85
N GLU A 146 -8.24 8.82 9.26
CA GLU A 146 -7.80 9.89 8.36
C GLU A 146 -6.28 10.07 8.45
N VAL A 147 -5.59 9.80 7.35
CA VAL A 147 -4.13 9.98 7.20
C VAL A 147 -3.90 10.78 5.94
N THR A 148 -3.12 11.86 6.04
CA THR A 148 -2.79 12.73 4.92
C THR A 148 -1.28 12.85 4.76
N SER A 149 -0.82 12.95 3.52
CA SER A 149 0.57 13.23 3.14
C SER A 149 0.58 14.30 2.03
N GLY A 150 1.70 15.00 1.86
CA GLY A 150 1.79 16.10 0.90
C GLY A 150 3.16 16.27 0.27
N PHE A 151 3.18 16.54 -1.03
CA PHE A 151 4.37 16.96 -1.78
C PHE A 151 4.04 18.11 -2.74
N ARG A 152 3.52 17.83 -3.94
CA ARG A 152 2.90 18.85 -4.81
C ARG A 152 1.38 18.85 -4.72
N THR A 153 0.81 17.69 -4.37
CA THR A 153 -0.59 17.48 -4.06
C THR A 153 -0.76 17.03 -2.62
N THR A 154 -1.96 17.24 -2.08
CA THR A 154 -2.39 16.68 -0.79
C THR A 154 -3.19 15.39 -1.02
N LEU A 155 -2.75 14.28 -0.43
CA LEU A 155 -3.39 12.96 -0.56
C LEU A 155 -4.04 12.50 0.75
N GLY A 156 -4.99 11.56 0.64
CA GLY A 156 -5.65 10.92 1.79
C GLY A 156 -6.76 11.73 2.48
N LEU A 157 -7.08 12.92 1.96
CA LEU A 157 -8.20 13.75 2.45
C LEU A 157 -9.56 13.03 2.27
N PRO A 158 -10.49 13.16 3.23
CA PRO A 158 -11.85 12.64 3.09
C PRO A 158 -12.56 13.16 1.82
N GLY A 159 -13.30 12.27 1.15
CA GLY A 159 -14.03 12.61 -0.07
C GLY A 159 -13.15 12.69 -1.33
N ARG A 160 -11.91 12.19 -1.26
CA ARG A 160 -10.98 12.18 -2.39
C ARG A 160 -10.38 10.80 -2.62
N LEU A 161 -10.00 10.54 -3.86
CA LEU A 161 -9.28 9.34 -4.29
C LEU A 161 -8.21 9.75 -5.30
N GLY A 162 -6.94 9.61 -4.89
CA GLY A 162 -5.79 9.86 -5.74
C GLY A 162 -5.58 8.75 -6.77
N THR A 163 -4.81 9.04 -7.81
CA THR A 163 -4.43 8.06 -8.83
C THR A 163 -2.96 8.16 -9.18
N ARG A 164 -2.27 7.01 -9.18
CA ARG A 164 -1.01 6.86 -9.91
C ARG A 164 -1.34 6.65 -11.38
N LEU A 165 -0.81 7.52 -12.23
CA LEU A 165 -0.78 7.28 -13.68
C LEU A 165 0.51 6.52 -13.96
N GLN A 166 0.40 5.31 -14.49
CA GLN A 166 1.54 4.45 -14.83
C GLN A 166 1.69 4.31 -16.36
N PRO A 167 2.47 5.20 -17.01
CA PRO A 167 2.63 5.21 -18.46
C PRO A 167 3.79 4.31 -18.90
N ASN A 168 3.78 3.06 -18.45
CA ASN A 168 4.81 2.08 -18.77
C ASN A 168 4.89 1.80 -20.28
N HIS A 169 6.09 1.59 -20.80
CA HIS A 169 6.31 1.22 -22.19
C HIS A 169 7.32 0.07 -22.29
N PRO A 170 7.09 -0.98 -23.12
CA PRO A 170 7.97 -2.17 -23.20
C PRO A 170 9.45 -1.91 -23.53
N THR A 171 9.79 -0.72 -23.99
CA THR A 171 11.14 -0.30 -24.40
C THR A 171 11.49 1.10 -23.91
N ASP A 172 10.73 1.63 -22.95
CA ASP A 172 10.85 3.01 -22.48
C ASP A 172 10.87 4.08 -23.61
N ASP A 173 10.09 3.91 -24.68
CA ASP A 173 10.04 4.89 -25.78
C ASP A 173 9.42 6.21 -25.27
N PRO A 174 10.15 7.35 -25.33
CA PRO A 174 9.67 8.63 -24.79
C PRO A 174 8.34 9.10 -25.37
N ARG A 175 8.04 8.78 -26.63
CA ARG A 175 6.77 9.20 -27.27
C ARG A 175 5.62 8.33 -26.80
N GLY A 176 5.85 7.03 -26.65
CA GLY A 176 4.87 6.11 -26.06
C GLY A 176 4.50 6.53 -24.64
N ILE A 177 5.50 6.82 -23.81
CA ILE A 177 5.32 7.31 -22.44
C ILE A 177 4.57 8.65 -22.42
N ALA A 178 4.96 9.61 -23.26
CA ALA A 178 4.27 10.90 -23.35
C ALA A 178 2.81 10.76 -23.83
N ALA A 179 2.53 9.82 -24.74
CA ALA A 179 1.18 9.54 -25.20
C ALA A 179 0.31 8.92 -24.10
N ALA A 180 0.83 7.93 -23.37
CA ALA A 180 0.13 7.33 -22.23
C ALA A 180 -0.08 8.32 -21.08
N THR A 181 0.90 9.20 -20.84
CA THR A 181 0.78 10.32 -19.88
C THR A 181 -0.32 11.29 -20.29
N LEU A 182 -0.38 11.68 -21.57
CA LEU A 182 -1.46 12.51 -22.08
C LEU A 182 -2.83 11.85 -21.89
N ASP A 183 -2.96 10.58 -22.26
CA ASP A 183 -4.22 9.84 -22.16
C ASP A 183 -4.76 9.81 -20.72
N GLY A 184 -3.90 9.46 -19.75
CA GLY A 184 -4.28 9.46 -18.34
C GLY A 184 -4.63 10.85 -17.81
N LEU A 185 -3.87 11.90 -18.19
CA LEU A 185 -4.17 13.28 -17.77
C LEU A 185 -5.52 13.77 -18.32
N LEU A 186 -5.88 13.41 -19.57
CA LEU A 186 -7.19 13.74 -20.16
C LEU A 186 -8.35 13.08 -19.40
N LEU A 187 -8.09 11.94 -18.75
CA LEU A 187 -9.04 11.22 -17.91
C LEU A 187 -8.89 11.57 -16.41
N GLY A 188 -8.12 12.62 -16.09
CA GLY A 188 -7.96 13.12 -14.73
C GLY A 188 -7.12 12.22 -13.81
N CYS A 189 -6.27 11.36 -14.36
CA CYS A 189 -5.35 10.52 -13.60
C CYS A 189 -3.97 11.19 -13.41
N GLY A 190 -3.26 10.85 -12.33
CA GLY A 190 -1.88 11.27 -12.06
C GLY A 190 -1.68 12.20 -10.87
N ASP A 191 -2.75 12.48 -10.11
CA ASP A 191 -2.71 13.37 -8.95
C ASP A 191 -2.00 12.79 -7.72
N ALA A 192 -1.82 11.46 -7.66
CA ALA A 192 -0.95 10.83 -6.65
C ALA A 192 0.50 10.75 -7.11
N VAL A 193 0.76 10.38 -8.37
CA VAL A 193 2.08 10.41 -9.01
C VAL A 193 1.93 10.06 -10.49
N ILE A 194 2.80 10.61 -11.36
CA ILE A 194 3.05 10.07 -12.70
C ILE A 194 4.30 9.18 -12.58
N GLY A 195 4.09 7.86 -12.51
CA GLY A 195 5.10 6.90 -12.05
C GLY A 195 5.42 5.82 -13.09
N ILE A 196 6.66 5.77 -13.57
CA ILE A 196 7.13 4.80 -14.58
C ILE A 196 7.92 3.68 -13.90
N ASN A 197 7.53 2.43 -14.11
CA ASN A 197 8.44 1.31 -13.92
C ASN A 197 9.34 1.26 -15.17
N PRO A 198 10.67 1.45 -15.06
CA PRO A 198 11.51 1.44 -16.25
C PRO A 198 11.72 0.01 -16.76
N ALA A 199 11.75 -0.19 -18.08
CA ALA A 199 12.07 -1.47 -18.70
C ALA A 199 13.56 -1.86 -18.56
N THR A 200 14.42 -0.93 -18.12
CA THR A 200 15.85 -1.15 -17.88
C THR A 200 16.31 -0.58 -16.55
N ASP A 201 17.31 -1.20 -15.93
CA ASP A 201 17.94 -0.70 -14.70
C ASP A 201 19.03 0.35 -14.96
N SER A 202 19.03 1.00 -16.13
CA SER A 202 20.06 1.98 -16.51
C SER A 202 19.84 3.32 -15.78
N PRO A 203 20.84 3.82 -15.02
CA PRO A 203 20.76 5.15 -14.41
C PRO A 203 20.55 6.26 -15.44
N HIS A 204 21.19 6.16 -16.62
CA HIS A 204 21.03 7.14 -17.70
C HIS A 204 19.60 7.13 -18.24
N ALA A 205 19.01 5.96 -18.49
CA ALA A 205 17.63 5.87 -18.97
C ALA A 205 16.65 6.42 -17.92
N THR A 206 16.90 6.11 -16.65
CA THR A 206 16.14 6.67 -15.52
C THR A 206 16.24 8.20 -15.49
N ALA A 207 17.42 8.78 -15.69
CA ALA A 207 17.62 10.22 -15.76
C ALA A 207 16.86 10.86 -16.93
N ASP A 208 16.93 10.26 -18.12
CA ASP A 208 16.22 10.75 -19.32
C ASP A 208 14.69 10.79 -19.08
N LEU A 209 14.14 9.75 -18.46
CA LEU A 209 12.72 9.68 -18.10
C LEU A 209 12.33 10.72 -17.04
N LEU A 210 13.18 10.94 -16.03
CA LEU A 210 12.94 11.97 -15.02
C LEU A 210 12.94 13.38 -15.63
N HIS A 211 13.89 13.67 -16.53
CA HIS A 211 13.91 14.94 -17.26
C HIS A 211 12.68 15.10 -18.15
N LEU A 212 12.29 14.07 -18.90
CA LEU A 212 11.08 14.09 -19.73
C LEU A 212 9.83 14.43 -18.90
N LEU A 213 9.63 13.75 -17.78
CA LEU A 213 8.47 13.99 -16.91
C LEU A 213 8.51 15.38 -16.27
N ASP A 214 9.68 15.86 -15.84
CA ASP A 214 9.82 17.19 -15.26
C ASP A 214 9.57 18.29 -16.31
N GLU A 215 10.05 18.14 -17.54
CA GLU A 215 9.76 19.07 -18.64
C GLU A 215 8.26 19.12 -18.97
N ILE A 216 7.60 17.95 -19.05
CA ILE A 216 6.15 17.84 -19.24
C ILE A 216 5.42 18.59 -18.12
N ARG A 217 5.76 18.29 -16.86
CA ARG A 217 5.14 18.92 -15.68
C ARG A 217 5.30 20.43 -15.71
N GLN A 218 6.52 20.93 -15.94
CA GLN A 218 6.80 22.37 -15.97
C GLN A 218 6.07 23.08 -17.12
N ARG A 219 6.06 22.49 -18.31
CA ARG A 219 5.46 23.09 -19.51
C ARG A 219 3.95 23.30 -19.38
N PHE A 220 3.26 22.41 -18.68
CA PHE A 220 1.80 22.45 -18.51
C PHE A 220 1.35 22.83 -17.10
N ASP A 221 2.29 23.27 -16.24
CA ASP A 221 2.05 23.65 -14.85
C ASP A 221 1.24 22.58 -14.09
N ILE A 222 1.60 21.31 -14.30
CA ILE A 222 0.88 20.18 -13.73
C ILE A 222 1.22 20.09 -12.24
N PRO A 223 0.24 20.21 -11.33
CA PRO A 223 0.47 20.04 -9.89
C PRO A 223 0.51 18.55 -9.58
N ALA A 224 1.54 17.85 -10.05
CA ALA A 224 1.75 16.43 -9.81
C ALA A 224 3.26 16.16 -9.69
N GLN A 225 3.60 15.16 -8.91
CA GLN A 225 4.96 14.64 -8.78
C GLN A 225 5.22 13.53 -9.79
N SER A 226 6.48 13.39 -10.19
CA SER A 226 6.96 12.29 -11.02
C SER A 226 7.78 11.29 -10.20
N CYS A 227 7.81 10.05 -10.68
CA CYS A 227 8.68 9.01 -10.14
C CYS A 227 9.10 8.06 -11.25
N VAL A 228 10.37 7.65 -11.25
CA VAL A 228 10.82 6.46 -12.00
C VAL A 228 11.21 5.42 -10.97
N LEU A 229 10.53 4.29 -10.98
CA LEU A 229 10.56 3.26 -9.93
C LEU A 229 11.79 2.36 -10.07
N SER A 230 12.97 2.98 -10.13
CA SER A 230 14.26 2.29 -10.09
C SER A 230 14.67 1.98 -8.64
N HIS A 231 15.67 1.12 -8.46
CA HIS A 231 16.24 0.85 -7.14
C HIS A 231 16.70 2.15 -6.45
N VAL A 232 16.52 2.24 -5.13
CA VAL A 232 16.77 3.46 -4.34
C VAL A 232 18.18 4.03 -4.53
N THR A 233 19.20 3.17 -4.65
CA THR A 233 20.59 3.61 -4.84
C THR A 233 20.83 4.28 -6.18
N THR A 234 20.14 3.86 -7.25
CA THR A 234 20.16 4.54 -8.54
C THR A 234 19.61 5.95 -8.37
N THR A 235 18.45 6.07 -7.72
CA THR A 235 17.82 7.38 -7.48
C THR A 235 18.73 8.30 -6.64
N MET A 236 19.39 7.77 -5.60
CA MET A 236 20.35 8.55 -4.80
C MET A 236 21.52 9.08 -5.63
N GLY A 237 22.11 8.26 -6.51
CA GLY A 237 23.16 8.73 -7.43
C GLY A 237 22.68 9.85 -8.36
N LEU A 238 21.45 9.73 -8.88
CA LEU A 238 20.85 10.76 -9.73
C LEU A 238 20.57 12.07 -8.96
N ILE A 239 20.23 11.99 -7.67
CA ILE A 239 20.10 13.17 -6.79
C ILE A 239 21.46 13.89 -6.69
N GLU A 240 22.56 13.15 -6.49
CA GLU A 240 23.91 13.74 -6.44
C GLU A 240 24.32 14.40 -7.76
N GLU A 241 23.86 13.87 -8.89
CA GLU A 241 24.07 14.42 -10.23
C GLU A 241 23.16 15.63 -10.55
N GLY A 242 22.21 15.96 -9.67
CA GLY A 242 21.30 17.10 -9.84
C GLY A 242 20.12 16.85 -10.78
N VAL A 243 19.78 15.58 -11.04
CA VAL A 243 18.59 15.18 -11.81
C VAL A 243 17.32 15.58 -11.04
N PRO A 244 16.22 15.99 -11.72
CA PRO A 244 15.01 16.51 -11.08
C PRO A 244 14.13 15.41 -10.45
N VAL A 245 14.66 14.69 -9.47
CA VAL A 245 13.93 13.67 -8.71
C VAL A 245 12.88 14.34 -7.82
N ASP A 246 11.59 14.00 -8.02
CA ASP A 246 10.51 14.43 -7.12
C ASP A 246 10.31 13.41 -5.98
N LEU A 247 10.13 12.12 -6.31
CA LEU A 247 9.97 11.04 -5.33
C LEU A 247 11.11 10.01 -5.41
N VAL A 248 11.42 9.40 -4.27
CA VAL A 248 12.37 8.29 -4.14
C VAL A 248 11.59 7.00 -3.91
N PHE A 249 11.66 6.10 -4.88
CA PHE A 249 10.97 4.82 -4.84
C PHE A 249 11.80 3.71 -4.20
N GLN A 250 11.15 2.78 -3.49
CA GLN A 250 11.73 1.49 -3.14
C GLN A 250 10.67 0.45 -2.75
N SER A 251 10.82 -0.79 -3.23
CA SER A 251 10.09 -1.93 -2.67
C SER A 251 10.66 -2.31 -1.31
N ILE A 252 9.78 -2.56 -0.33
CA ILE A 252 10.13 -2.91 1.05
C ILE A 252 9.33 -4.13 1.54
N ALA A 253 9.82 -4.77 2.58
CA ALA A 253 9.24 -5.97 3.19
C ALA A 253 9.33 -5.95 4.71
N GLY A 254 8.58 -6.87 5.35
CA GLY A 254 8.46 -6.94 6.81
C GLY A 254 9.56 -7.72 7.55
N THR A 255 10.61 -8.16 6.87
CA THR A 255 11.77 -8.80 7.51
C THR A 255 13.07 -8.25 6.94
N GLN A 256 14.12 -8.23 7.76
CA GLN A 256 15.47 -7.86 7.36
C GLN A 256 15.95 -8.75 6.21
N GLY A 257 15.67 -10.06 6.27
CA GLY A 257 16.05 -11.00 5.22
C GLY A 257 15.43 -10.66 3.86
N ALA A 258 14.16 -10.29 3.83
CA ALA A 258 13.48 -9.89 2.61
C ALA A 258 14.00 -8.54 2.08
N ASN A 259 14.17 -7.53 2.94
CA ASN A 259 14.75 -6.24 2.54
C ASN A 259 16.19 -6.40 2.00
N SER A 260 17.00 -7.25 2.64
CA SER A 260 18.36 -7.56 2.17
C SER A 260 18.35 -8.19 0.78
N SER A 261 17.35 -9.03 0.46
CA SER A 261 17.19 -9.60 -0.88
C SER A 261 16.85 -8.57 -1.94
N PHE A 262 16.24 -7.44 -1.54
CA PHE A 262 16.01 -6.27 -2.39
C PHE A 262 17.21 -5.33 -2.43
N GLY A 263 18.28 -5.60 -1.68
CA GLY A 263 19.48 -4.76 -1.65
C GLY A 263 19.37 -3.54 -0.73
N VAL A 264 18.44 -3.55 0.23
CA VAL A 264 18.19 -2.41 1.13
C VAL A 264 18.18 -2.80 2.61
N ASP A 265 18.49 -1.82 3.46
CA ASP A 265 18.31 -1.86 4.90
C ASP A 265 17.66 -0.54 5.39
N VAL A 266 17.21 -0.49 6.64
CA VAL A 266 16.54 0.70 7.21
C VAL A 266 17.45 1.94 7.17
N ALA A 267 18.76 1.77 7.32
CA ALA A 267 19.70 2.90 7.33
C ALA A 267 19.80 3.56 5.95
N LEU A 268 19.94 2.76 4.89
CA LEU A 268 19.95 3.22 3.51
C LEU A 268 18.63 3.91 3.13
N LEU A 269 17.49 3.36 3.55
CA LEU A 269 16.19 3.99 3.29
C LEU A 269 16.06 5.37 3.94
N ARG A 270 16.57 5.54 5.16
CA ARG A 270 16.61 6.84 5.85
C ARG A 270 17.55 7.83 5.15
N GLU A 271 18.71 7.37 4.66
CA GLU A 271 19.63 8.18 3.88
C GLU A 271 18.97 8.67 2.59
N ALA A 272 18.29 7.77 1.88
CA ALA A 272 17.55 8.09 0.66
C ALA A 272 16.41 9.10 0.90
N ASN A 273 15.67 8.96 2.00
CA ASN A 273 14.65 9.92 2.42
C ASN A 273 15.27 11.31 2.68
N ALA A 274 16.40 11.36 3.40
CA ALA A 274 17.12 12.61 3.63
C ALA A 274 17.64 13.24 2.32
N ALA A 275 18.15 12.43 1.40
CA ALA A 275 18.59 12.88 0.08
C ALA A 275 17.43 13.48 -0.74
N GLY A 276 16.29 12.79 -0.82
CA GLY A 276 15.10 13.31 -1.50
C GLY A 276 14.59 14.61 -0.88
N ARG A 277 14.49 14.69 0.46
CA ARG A 277 14.07 15.91 1.18
C ARG A 277 15.04 17.08 0.96
N SER A 278 16.33 16.79 0.77
CA SER A 278 17.35 17.83 0.55
C SER A 278 17.09 18.67 -0.71
N LEU A 279 16.41 18.11 -1.72
CA LEU A 279 16.07 18.80 -2.96
C LEU A 279 14.99 19.88 -2.78
N ARG A 280 14.15 19.77 -1.74
CA ARG A 280 13.08 20.74 -1.41
C ARG A 280 12.17 21.08 -2.60
N ARG A 281 11.78 20.07 -3.36
CA ARG A 281 11.02 20.23 -4.61
C ARG A 281 9.50 20.28 -4.42
N GLY A 282 8.99 19.90 -3.25
CA GLY A 282 7.57 19.96 -2.91
C GLY A 282 7.05 21.38 -2.76
N THR A 283 5.76 21.57 -3.04
CA THR A 283 5.09 22.89 -3.00
C THR A 283 3.99 22.97 -1.92
N VAL A 284 3.55 21.82 -1.42
CA VAL A 284 2.52 21.68 -0.38
C VAL A 284 3.10 21.02 0.87
N GLY A 285 3.97 20.02 0.69
CA GLY A 285 4.67 19.33 1.76
C GLY A 285 6.03 18.81 1.32
N ASP A 286 6.65 17.97 2.15
CA ASP A 286 8.00 17.45 1.98
C ASP A 286 8.09 15.92 2.13
N ASN A 287 6.96 15.21 2.02
CA ASN A 287 6.98 13.75 1.96
C ASN A 287 7.53 13.32 0.58
N VAL A 288 8.69 12.65 0.54
CA VAL A 288 9.40 12.31 -0.71
C VAL A 288 9.45 10.83 -1.03
N MET A 289 9.14 9.95 -0.06
CA MET A 289 9.24 8.51 -0.28
C MET A 289 8.00 7.96 -0.97
N TYR A 290 8.23 7.07 -1.93
CA TYR A 290 7.23 6.20 -2.52
C TYR A 290 7.63 4.74 -2.24
N LEU A 291 6.82 4.00 -1.50
CA LEU A 291 7.13 2.64 -1.09
C LEU A 291 6.10 1.64 -1.65
N GLU A 292 6.57 0.48 -2.07
CA GLU A 292 5.70 -0.63 -2.47
C GLU A 292 5.91 -1.85 -1.56
N THR A 293 4.81 -2.47 -1.19
CA THR A 293 4.74 -3.70 -0.39
C THR A 293 3.94 -4.76 -1.16
N GLY A 294 3.76 -5.94 -0.57
CA GLY A 294 2.99 -7.00 -1.22
C GLY A 294 3.12 -8.30 -0.45
N GLN A 295 1.97 -8.90 -0.17
CA GLN A 295 1.90 -10.24 0.41
C GLN A 295 2.61 -11.25 -0.48
N GLY A 296 3.39 -12.13 0.14
CA GLY A 296 4.15 -13.18 -0.55
C GLY A 296 5.61 -12.82 -0.81
N SER A 297 5.98 -11.53 -0.75
CA SER A 297 7.37 -11.06 -0.93
C SER A 297 8.37 -11.78 -0.03
N ALA A 298 8.10 -11.84 1.28
CA ALA A 298 8.99 -12.51 2.23
C ALA A 298 9.03 -14.03 2.05
N LEU A 299 7.94 -14.66 1.61
CA LEU A 299 7.91 -16.09 1.29
C LEU A 299 8.76 -16.39 0.04
N SER A 300 8.57 -15.59 -1.01
CA SER A 300 9.34 -15.65 -2.25
C SER A 300 10.86 -15.52 -2.02
N ALA A 301 11.25 -14.61 -1.12
CA ALA A 301 12.64 -14.40 -0.73
C ALA A 301 13.21 -15.48 0.22
N GLY A 302 12.41 -16.46 0.65
CA GLY A 302 12.82 -17.45 1.65
C GLY A 302 13.05 -16.85 3.05
N ALA A 303 12.50 -15.66 3.32
CA ALA A 303 12.74 -14.85 4.52
C ALA A 303 11.48 -14.70 5.40
N HIS A 304 10.59 -15.69 5.36
CA HIS A 304 9.32 -15.72 6.09
C HIS A 304 9.37 -16.48 7.42
N LEU A 305 10.51 -17.12 7.74
CA LEU A 305 10.66 -17.90 8.97
C LEU A 305 10.89 -16.96 10.17
N GLY A 306 10.09 -17.15 11.21
CA GLY A 306 10.14 -16.39 12.44
C GLY A 306 10.69 -17.21 13.62
N THR A 307 10.21 -16.87 14.81
CA THR A 307 10.65 -17.47 16.08
C THR A 307 10.48 -18.98 16.08
N GLY A 308 11.56 -19.68 16.45
CA GLY A 308 11.62 -21.15 16.45
C GLY A 308 11.67 -21.77 15.04
N GLY A 309 12.01 -20.98 14.01
CA GLY A 309 12.07 -21.46 12.62
C GLY A 309 10.70 -21.78 12.03
N ARG A 310 9.62 -21.25 12.62
CA ARG A 310 8.26 -21.46 12.16
C ARG A 310 7.89 -20.47 11.06
N PRO A 311 7.15 -20.88 10.02
CA PRO A 311 6.66 -19.98 8.99
C PRO A 311 5.68 -18.95 9.58
N VAL A 312 5.94 -17.66 9.35
CA VAL A 312 5.02 -16.56 9.65
C VAL A 312 4.13 -16.34 8.41
N ASP A 313 2.84 -16.11 8.62
CA ASP A 313 1.88 -15.89 7.53
C ASP A 313 2.10 -14.57 6.78
N GLN A 314 1.60 -14.52 5.55
CA GLN A 314 1.77 -13.38 4.67
C GLN A 314 1.18 -12.08 5.22
N GLN A 315 0.02 -12.11 5.89
CA GLN A 315 -0.60 -10.87 6.40
C GLN A 315 0.28 -10.22 7.46
N THR A 316 0.83 -11.05 8.34
CA THR A 316 1.67 -10.56 9.44
C THR A 316 2.94 -9.93 8.90
N LEU A 317 3.60 -10.57 7.92
CA LEU A 317 4.82 -10.04 7.30
C LEU A 317 4.53 -8.80 6.44
N GLU A 318 3.41 -8.75 5.76
CA GLU A 318 2.97 -7.55 5.02
C GLU A 318 2.73 -6.38 5.98
N THR A 319 2.02 -6.62 7.08
CA THR A 319 1.76 -5.58 8.08
C THR A 319 3.04 -5.06 8.72
N ARG A 320 4.08 -5.89 8.86
CA ARG A 320 5.40 -5.48 9.35
C ARG A 320 6.14 -4.56 8.38
N ALA A 321 5.94 -4.69 7.07
CA ALA A 321 6.51 -3.76 6.08
C ALA A 321 6.02 -2.33 6.33
N TYR A 322 4.81 -2.16 6.84
CA TYR A 322 4.24 -0.86 7.18
C TYR A 322 4.97 -0.15 8.32
N ALA A 323 5.67 -0.88 9.22
CA ALA A 323 6.54 -0.23 10.20
C ALA A 323 7.77 0.42 9.55
N VAL A 324 8.35 -0.24 8.54
CA VAL A 324 9.44 0.34 7.74
C VAL A 324 8.93 1.56 6.99
N ALA A 325 7.74 1.47 6.37
CA ALA A 325 7.13 2.62 5.71
C ALA A 325 6.90 3.79 6.67
N ARG A 326 6.36 3.53 7.86
CA ARG A 326 6.02 4.56 8.84
C ARG A 326 7.23 5.38 9.29
N ASP A 327 8.38 4.74 9.45
CA ASP A 327 9.64 5.38 9.82
C ASP A 327 10.11 6.43 8.80
N LEU A 328 9.67 6.30 7.55
CA LEU A 328 10.10 7.12 6.42
C LEU A 328 9.14 8.27 6.09
N GLU A 329 7.97 8.34 6.75
CA GLU A 329 6.93 9.36 6.50
C GLU A 329 6.64 9.56 4.99
N PRO A 330 6.23 8.50 4.26
CA PRO A 330 6.15 8.51 2.82
C PRO A 330 5.01 9.39 2.32
N LEU A 331 5.15 9.87 1.08
CA LEU A 331 4.01 10.42 0.36
C LEU A 331 3.03 9.30 0.01
N LEU A 332 3.59 8.20 -0.49
CA LEU A 332 2.86 7.07 -1.03
C LEU A 332 3.38 5.76 -0.44
N VAL A 333 2.46 4.92 -0.01
CA VAL A 333 2.72 3.49 0.17
C VAL A 333 1.54 2.71 -0.38
N ASN A 334 1.81 1.71 -1.23
CA ASN A 334 0.78 0.78 -1.67
C ASN A 334 1.24 -0.66 -1.53
N THR A 335 0.29 -1.52 -1.20
CA THR A 335 0.42 -2.95 -1.48
C THR A 335 0.17 -3.17 -2.97
N VAL A 336 0.84 -4.17 -3.55
CA VAL A 336 0.57 -4.66 -4.89
C VAL A 336 -0.11 -6.03 -4.79
N VAL A 337 -1.44 -6.03 -4.77
CA VAL A 337 -2.22 -7.23 -4.44
C VAL A 337 -2.51 -8.01 -5.72
N GLY A 338 -2.14 -9.29 -5.77
CA GLY A 338 -2.40 -10.15 -6.94
C GLY A 338 -1.31 -10.12 -8.04
N PHE A 339 -0.25 -9.32 -7.84
CA PHE A 339 0.83 -9.17 -8.82
C PHE A 339 1.80 -10.35 -8.90
N ILE A 340 2.11 -11.00 -7.79
CA ILE A 340 3.13 -12.05 -7.77
C ILE A 340 2.63 -13.33 -8.46
N GLY A 341 1.40 -13.75 -8.15
CA GLY A 341 0.81 -14.95 -8.75
C GLY A 341 -0.13 -15.74 -7.83
N PRO A 342 -0.82 -16.75 -8.38
CA PRO A 342 -1.76 -17.61 -7.67
C PRO A 342 -1.12 -18.46 -6.59
N GLU A 343 0.21 -18.61 -6.60
CA GLU A 343 0.96 -19.30 -5.54
C GLU A 343 0.84 -18.59 -4.19
N TYR A 344 0.53 -17.28 -4.20
CA TYR A 344 0.43 -16.44 -3.02
C TYR A 344 -1.01 -16.04 -2.70
N LEU A 345 -1.77 -15.68 -3.75
CA LEU A 345 -3.20 -15.36 -3.71
C LEU A 345 -3.88 -15.96 -4.94
N TYR A 346 -4.57 -17.09 -4.76
CA TYR A 346 -5.03 -17.94 -5.86
C TYR A 346 -6.19 -17.37 -6.68
N ASP A 347 -7.21 -16.81 -6.00
CA ASP A 347 -8.46 -16.36 -6.62
C ASP A 347 -8.82 -14.91 -6.26
N GLY A 348 -9.81 -14.36 -6.97
CA GLY A 348 -10.35 -13.02 -6.72
C GLY A 348 -10.80 -12.80 -5.28
N LYS A 349 -11.32 -13.84 -4.60
CA LYS A 349 -11.74 -13.75 -3.19
C LYS A 349 -10.54 -13.53 -2.26
N GLN A 350 -9.42 -14.23 -2.49
CA GLN A 350 -8.18 -14.05 -1.74
C GLN A 350 -7.59 -12.67 -2.01
N ILE A 351 -7.59 -12.22 -3.27
CA ILE A 351 -7.11 -10.88 -3.67
C ILE A 351 -7.94 -9.78 -2.99
N ILE A 352 -9.28 -9.84 -3.08
CA ILE A 352 -10.17 -8.87 -2.45
C ILE A 352 -9.95 -8.83 -0.93
N ARG A 353 -9.82 -9.99 -0.29
CA ARG A 353 -9.57 -10.06 1.16
C ARG A 353 -8.23 -9.45 1.53
N ALA A 354 -7.16 -9.78 0.80
CA ALA A 354 -5.82 -9.27 1.02
C ALA A 354 -5.77 -7.74 0.88
N GLY A 355 -6.34 -7.17 -0.19
CA GLY A 355 -6.34 -5.72 -0.39
C GLY A 355 -7.11 -4.95 0.70
N LEU A 356 -8.17 -5.53 1.25
CA LEU A 356 -8.87 -4.93 2.39
C LEU A 356 -8.08 -5.01 3.70
N GLU A 357 -7.42 -6.13 3.96
CA GLU A 357 -6.58 -6.28 5.16
C GLU A 357 -5.38 -5.34 5.10
N ASP A 358 -4.70 -5.27 3.95
CA ASP A 358 -3.55 -4.40 3.72
C ASP A 358 -3.91 -2.93 3.86
N HIS A 359 -5.00 -2.49 3.20
CA HIS A 359 -5.49 -1.13 3.33
C HIS A 359 -5.85 -0.77 4.78
N PHE A 360 -6.58 -1.64 5.48
CA PHE A 360 -6.92 -1.45 6.90
C PHE A 360 -5.68 -1.35 7.77
N CYS A 361 -4.74 -2.29 7.61
CA CYS A 361 -3.53 -2.37 8.41
C CYS A 361 -2.64 -1.13 8.20
N GLY A 362 -2.41 -0.74 6.94
CA GLY A 362 -1.63 0.45 6.61
C GLY A 362 -2.24 1.73 7.16
N LYS A 363 -3.56 1.93 6.98
CA LYS A 363 -4.29 3.08 7.55
C LYS A 363 -4.16 3.12 9.07
N LEU A 364 -4.44 2.01 9.76
CA LEU A 364 -4.43 1.97 11.23
C LEU A 364 -3.02 2.25 11.80
N LEU A 365 -1.97 1.90 11.06
CA LEU A 365 -0.58 2.25 11.38
C LEU A 365 -0.16 3.66 10.96
N GLY A 366 -1.10 4.47 10.47
CA GLY A 366 -0.88 5.89 10.19
C GLY A 366 -0.27 6.18 8.83
N LEU A 367 -0.51 5.33 7.81
CA LEU A 367 0.04 5.51 6.47
C LEU A 367 -0.99 6.03 5.45
N PRO A 368 -0.55 6.83 4.45
CA PRO A 368 -1.38 7.24 3.31
C PRO A 368 -1.55 6.06 2.33
N MET A 369 -2.23 5.01 2.79
CA MET A 369 -2.26 3.70 2.16
C MET A 369 -3.08 3.70 0.86
N GLY A 370 -2.42 3.34 -0.23
CA GLY A 370 -3.02 2.99 -1.51
C GLY A 370 -2.97 1.49 -1.79
N VAL A 371 -3.57 1.07 -2.91
CA VAL A 371 -3.59 -0.32 -3.36
C VAL A 371 -3.47 -0.36 -4.88
N ASP A 372 -2.53 -1.14 -5.40
CA ASP A 372 -2.60 -1.59 -6.80
C ASP A 372 -3.59 -2.76 -6.87
N VAL A 373 -4.73 -2.50 -7.49
CA VAL A 373 -5.84 -3.43 -7.65
C VAL A 373 -5.59 -4.20 -8.93
N CYS A 374 -4.97 -5.37 -8.78
CA CYS A 374 -4.40 -6.05 -9.92
C CYS A 374 -4.48 -7.57 -9.81
N TYR A 375 -4.23 -8.24 -10.93
CA TYR A 375 -4.12 -9.69 -11.00
C TYR A 375 -3.23 -10.10 -12.16
N THR A 376 -2.74 -11.34 -12.11
CA THR A 376 -2.03 -11.94 -13.23
C THR A 376 -2.94 -12.90 -13.99
N ASN A 377 -2.71 -13.02 -15.31
CA ASN A 377 -3.53 -13.85 -16.22
C ASN A 377 -3.65 -15.35 -15.84
N HIS A 378 -2.85 -15.84 -14.89
CA HIS A 378 -2.85 -17.23 -14.44
C HIS A 378 -3.45 -17.42 -13.04
N ALA A 379 -3.90 -16.34 -12.39
CA ALA A 379 -4.76 -16.40 -11.22
C ALA A 379 -6.23 -16.69 -11.60
N GLU A 380 -6.99 -17.29 -10.68
CA GLU A 380 -8.43 -17.47 -10.83
C GLU A 380 -9.17 -16.17 -10.44
N ALA A 381 -8.91 -15.12 -11.22
CA ALA A 381 -9.46 -13.78 -11.02
C ALA A 381 -9.66 -13.08 -12.37
N ASP A 382 -10.56 -12.10 -12.39
CA ASP A 382 -10.81 -11.26 -13.56
C ASP A 382 -11.11 -9.79 -13.18
N GLN A 383 -11.50 -8.99 -14.17
CA GLN A 383 -11.77 -7.57 -13.96
C GLN A 383 -13.01 -7.32 -13.08
N ASP A 384 -13.98 -8.24 -13.01
CA ASP A 384 -15.15 -8.07 -12.14
C ASP A 384 -14.74 -8.16 -10.65
N ASP A 385 -13.73 -8.98 -10.34
CA ASP A 385 -13.10 -9.01 -9.01
C ASP A 385 -12.38 -7.68 -8.70
N MET A 386 -11.69 -7.11 -9.69
CA MET A 386 -10.99 -5.83 -9.55
C MET A 386 -11.97 -4.66 -9.33
N ASP A 387 -13.09 -4.63 -10.06
CA ASP A 387 -14.16 -3.65 -9.88
C ASP A 387 -14.80 -3.74 -8.49
N THR A 388 -14.94 -4.98 -7.99
CA THR A 388 -15.40 -5.23 -6.63
C THR A 388 -14.41 -4.66 -5.62
N LEU A 389 -13.11 -4.98 -5.74
CA LEU A 389 -12.09 -4.47 -4.82
C LEU A 389 -11.99 -2.94 -4.86
N LEU A 390 -11.95 -2.33 -6.05
CA LEU A 390 -11.91 -0.88 -6.23
C LEU A 390 -13.09 -0.19 -5.54
N THR A 391 -14.31 -0.72 -5.73
CA THR A 391 -15.51 -0.16 -5.09
C THR A 391 -15.40 -0.22 -3.57
N LEU A 392 -14.96 -1.35 -3.03
CA LEU A 392 -14.79 -1.54 -1.58
C LEU A 392 -13.70 -0.61 -1.01
N LEU A 393 -12.60 -0.42 -1.72
CA LEU A 393 -11.50 0.49 -1.34
C LEU A 393 -11.93 1.97 -1.38
N GLY A 394 -12.72 2.36 -2.37
CA GLY A 394 -13.30 3.69 -2.43
C GLY A 394 -14.21 3.97 -1.24
N VAL A 395 -15.04 3.00 -0.83
CA VAL A 395 -15.85 3.08 0.40
C VAL A 395 -14.98 3.12 1.66
N ALA A 396 -13.89 2.34 1.70
CA ALA A 396 -12.93 2.31 2.80
C ALA A 396 -12.07 3.58 2.91
N GLY A 397 -12.07 4.45 1.89
CA GLY A 397 -11.29 5.68 1.88
C GLY A 397 -9.81 5.50 1.57
N ALA A 398 -9.48 4.64 0.61
CA ALA A 398 -8.12 4.51 0.06
C ALA A 398 -7.55 5.87 -0.36
N ALA A 399 -6.27 6.10 -0.05
CA ALA A 399 -5.62 7.37 -0.38
C ALA A 399 -5.44 7.53 -1.89
N PHE A 400 -5.07 6.44 -2.57
CA PHE A 400 -4.92 6.38 -4.01
C PHE A 400 -5.02 4.94 -4.54
N VAL A 401 -5.24 4.81 -5.84
CA VAL A 401 -5.13 3.55 -6.60
C VAL A 401 -4.21 3.74 -7.81
N ILE A 402 -3.76 2.65 -8.42
CA ILE A 402 -2.90 2.66 -9.60
C ILE A 402 -3.78 2.49 -10.84
N ALA A 403 -3.46 3.21 -11.92
CA ALA A 403 -4.13 3.04 -13.20
C ALA A 403 -3.13 3.02 -14.36
N VAL A 404 -3.37 2.12 -15.30
CA VAL A 404 -2.58 1.90 -16.52
C VAL A 404 -3.44 2.11 -17.78
N PRO A 405 -2.84 2.35 -18.95
CA PRO A 405 -3.58 2.43 -20.21
C PRO A 405 -4.36 1.14 -20.48
N GLY A 406 -5.69 1.23 -20.55
CA GLY A 406 -6.55 0.11 -20.95
C GLY A 406 -6.59 -1.08 -19.99
N ALA A 407 -6.20 -0.91 -18.72
CA ALA A 407 -6.11 -1.98 -17.70
C ALA A 407 -5.07 -3.09 -17.99
N ASP A 408 -4.23 -2.93 -19.02
CA ASP A 408 -3.23 -3.93 -19.42
C ASP A 408 -1.83 -3.31 -19.39
N ASP A 409 -1.01 -3.72 -18.42
CA ASP A 409 0.40 -3.36 -18.42
C ASP A 409 1.20 -4.39 -19.23
N VAL A 410 1.36 -4.08 -20.51
CA VAL A 410 2.06 -4.94 -21.47
C VAL A 410 3.54 -5.17 -21.16
N MET A 411 4.15 -4.32 -20.32
CA MET A 411 5.57 -4.48 -19.95
C MET A 411 5.72 -5.37 -18.73
N LEU A 412 4.88 -5.19 -17.71
CA LEU A 412 4.90 -5.99 -16.49
C LEU A 412 4.10 -7.29 -16.60
N GLY A 413 3.24 -7.43 -17.61
CA GLY A 413 2.52 -8.66 -17.92
C GLY A 413 1.35 -8.97 -16.98
N TYR A 414 0.69 -7.94 -16.46
CA TYR A 414 -0.42 -8.05 -15.51
C TYR A 414 -1.55 -7.08 -15.84
N GLN A 415 -2.72 -7.33 -15.27
CA GLN A 415 -3.86 -6.43 -15.37
C GLN A 415 -3.99 -5.60 -14.10
N SER A 416 -4.22 -4.30 -14.27
CA SER A 416 -4.50 -3.34 -13.20
C SER A 416 -5.77 -2.55 -13.55
N LEU A 417 -6.05 -1.45 -12.86
CA LEU A 417 -7.17 -0.58 -13.23
C LEU A 417 -6.85 0.21 -14.50
N SER A 418 -7.86 0.49 -15.30
CA SER A 418 -7.79 1.49 -16.34
C SER A 418 -8.01 2.90 -15.78
N PHE A 419 -7.65 3.91 -16.57
CA PHE A 419 -8.02 5.30 -16.25
C PHE A 419 -9.55 5.51 -16.12
N HIS A 420 -10.37 4.69 -16.80
CA HIS A 420 -11.82 4.78 -16.72
C HIS A 420 -12.37 4.23 -15.40
N ASP A 421 -11.71 3.25 -14.80
CA ASP A 421 -12.17 2.65 -13.54
C ASP A 421 -12.01 3.65 -12.39
N ALA A 422 -10.93 4.43 -12.41
CA ALA A 422 -10.77 5.55 -11.48
C ALA A 422 -11.88 6.61 -11.63
N LEU A 423 -12.32 6.89 -12.87
CA LEU A 423 -13.45 7.78 -13.13
C LEU A 423 -14.77 7.20 -12.61
N TYR A 424 -15.00 5.91 -12.84
CA TYR A 424 -16.14 5.18 -12.29
C TYR A 424 -16.19 5.33 -10.77
N ALA A 425 -15.11 4.99 -10.07
CA ALA A 425 -15.05 5.04 -8.61
C ALA A 425 -15.29 6.45 -8.08
N ARG A 426 -14.68 7.47 -8.70
CA ARG A 426 -14.90 8.88 -8.35
C ARG A 426 -16.35 9.29 -8.56
N GLN A 427 -16.96 8.93 -9.68
CA GLN A 427 -18.32 9.33 -10.00
C GLN A 427 -19.36 8.64 -9.10
N VAL A 428 -19.30 7.32 -8.92
CA VAL A 428 -20.34 6.58 -8.18
C VAL A 428 -20.27 6.82 -6.67
N LEU A 429 -19.09 7.15 -6.14
CA LEU A 429 -18.89 7.44 -4.72
C LEU A 429 -18.82 8.94 -4.40
N GLY A 430 -18.91 9.81 -5.41
CA GLY A 430 -18.81 11.27 -5.24
C GLY A 430 -17.43 11.74 -4.75
N LEU A 431 -16.37 11.03 -5.13
CA LEU A 431 -14.99 11.35 -4.76
C LEU A 431 -14.34 12.29 -5.79
N ARG A 432 -13.34 13.05 -5.36
CA ARG A 432 -12.59 13.99 -6.20
C ARG A 432 -11.09 13.65 -6.25
N PRO A 433 -10.32 14.14 -7.25
CA PRO A 433 -8.85 14.10 -7.22
C PRO A 433 -8.28 14.90 -6.04
N ALA A 434 -6.96 15.00 -5.88
CA ALA A 434 -6.33 15.95 -4.96
C ALA A 434 -6.76 17.41 -5.25
N PRO A 435 -6.90 18.29 -4.24
CA PRO A 435 -7.42 19.65 -4.43
C PRO A 435 -6.62 20.48 -5.44
N GLU A 436 -5.30 20.36 -5.44
CA GLU A 436 -4.41 21.12 -6.32
C GLU A 436 -4.61 20.68 -7.78
N PHE A 437 -4.75 19.37 -7.99
CA PHE A 437 -4.99 18.78 -9.31
C PHE A 437 -6.41 19.02 -9.83
N GLU A 438 -7.42 18.93 -8.96
CA GLU A 438 -8.81 19.33 -9.27
C GLU A 438 -8.86 20.76 -9.80
N ASN A 439 -8.22 21.71 -9.10
CA ASN A 439 -8.16 23.10 -9.52
C ASN A 439 -7.46 23.26 -10.88
N TRP A 440 -6.40 22.49 -11.15
CA TRP A 440 -5.72 22.50 -12.45
C TRP A 440 -6.60 21.96 -13.58
N LEU A 441 -7.30 20.84 -13.36
CA LEU A 441 -8.25 20.28 -14.34
C LEU A 441 -9.39 21.28 -14.67
N GLN A 442 -9.93 21.96 -13.65
CA GLN A 442 -10.96 22.98 -13.84
C GLN A 442 -10.44 24.18 -14.64
N ARG A 443 -9.22 24.67 -14.35
CA ARG A 443 -8.61 25.77 -15.12
C ARG A 443 -8.40 25.44 -16.58
N LEU A 444 -8.12 24.17 -16.90
CA LEU A 444 -7.98 23.69 -18.28
C LEU A 444 -9.31 23.37 -18.96
N GLY A 445 -10.43 23.45 -18.24
CA GLY A 445 -11.75 23.06 -18.77
C GLY A 445 -11.90 21.55 -18.97
N LEU A 446 -11.10 20.73 -18.27
CA LEU A 446 -11.15 19.27 -18.30
C LEU A 446 -12.11 18.69 -17.24
N MET A 447 -12.53 19.50 -16.26
CA MET A 447 -13.42 19.10 -15.18
C MET A 447 -14.45 20.19 -14.86
N ASP A 448 -15.69 19.79 -14.57
CA ASP A 448 -16.76 20.70 -14.15
C ASP A 448 -16.76 20.99 -12.63
N GLU A 449 -17.64 21.89 -12.17
CA GLU A 449 -17.79 22.22 -10.74
C GLU A 449 -18.27 21.02 -9.90
N GLY A 450 -18.94 20.06 -10.54
CA GLY A 450 -19.39 18.80 -9.96
C GLY A 450 -18.25 17.80 -9.70
N GLY A 451 -17.06 18.03 -10.25
CA GLY A 451 -15.91 17.13 -10.17
C GLY A 451 -15.91 16.06 -11.26
N ARG A 452 -16.79 16.17 -12.26
CA ARG A 452 -16.83 15.23 -13.38
C ARG A 452 -15.81 15.66 -14.43
N VAL A 453 -14.99 14.70 -14.87
CA VAL A 453 -14.10 14.88 -16.03
C VAL A 453 -14.94 14.98 -17.31
N LEU A 454 -14.68 16.00 -18.11
CA LEU A 454 -15.43 16.31 -19.32
C LEU A 454 -14.85 15.54 -20.52
N PRO A 455 -15.68 15.03 -21.44
CA PRO A 455 -15.19 14.48 -22.69
C PRO A 455 -14.47 15.57 -23.48
N VAL A 456 -13.19 15.37 -23.76
CA VAL A 456 -12.36 16.34 -24.48
C VAL A 456 -11.88 15.73 -25.78
N ASP A 457 -12.07 16.44 -26.88
CA ASP A 457 -11.42 16.07 -28.14
C ASP A 457 -9.92 16.33 -27.98
N ALA A 458 -9.13 15.25 -27.97
CA ALA A 458 -7.67 15.30 -27.87
C ALA A 458 -7.04 16.21 -28.94
N ALA A 459 -7.68 16.41 -30.10
CA ALA A 459 -7.20 17.32 -31.14
C ALA A 459 -7.25 18.80 -30.72
N THR A 460 -8.16 19.15 -29.80
CA THR A 460 -8.42 20.49 -29.28
C THR A 460 -7.89 20.73 -27.87
N SER A 461 -7.45 19.66 -27.19
CA SER A 461 -6.91 19.77 -25.83
C SER A 461 -5.63 20.61 -25.79
N PRO A 462 -5.48 21.51 -24.81
CA PRO A 462 -4.22 22.21 -24.59
C PRO A 462 -3.05 21.24 -24.34
N LEU A 463 -3.34 20.04 -23.83
CA LEU A 463 -2.34 19.01 -23.53
C LEU A 463 -1.83 18.27 -24.78
N ARG A 464 -2.47 18.41 -25.95
CA ARG A 464 -2.06 17.72 -27.19
C ARG A 464 -0.57 17.91 -27.52
N ALA A 465 -0.02 19.08 -27.18
CA ALA A 465 1.38 19.39 -27.44
C ALA A 465 2.37 18.50 -26.64
N LEU A 466 1.90 17.67 -25.70
CA LEU A 466 2.66 16.61 -25.02
C LEU A 466 3.21 15.57 -25.98
N THR A 467 2.51 15.22 -27.06
CA THR A 467 3.00 14.22 -28.02
C THR A 467 3.92 14.82 -29.08
N GLY A 468 4.08 16.15 -29.08
CA GLY A 468 4.92 16.91 -30.01
C GLY A 468 6.33 17.20 -29.48
N VAL A 469 6.84 16.41 -28.53
CA VAL A 469 8.24 16.50 -28.08
C VAL A 469 9.14 16.37 -29.32
N LYS A 470 9.98 17.37 -29.54
CA LYS A 470 10.88 17.47 -30.69
C LYS A 470 12.14 16.65 -30.49
#